data_AF-A0A0Q7JU54-F1
#
_entry.id   AF-A0A0Q7JU54-F1
#
_cell.length_a   1.000
_cell.length_b   1.000
_cell.length_c   1.000
_cell.angle_alpha   90.00
_cell.angle_beta   90.00
_cell.angle_gamma   90.00
#
_symmetry.space_group_name_H-M   'P 1'
#
loop_
_entity.id
_entity.type
_entity.pdbx_description
1 polymer ?
#
loop_
_entity_poly.entity_id
_entity_poly.type
_entity_poly.pdbx_seq_one_letter_code
_entity_poly.pdbx_strand_id
1 'polypeptide(L)'
;MLSGWSVVRFLHVVSAMVWVGGQLTISSMLLPVVRKHVEPAMRGWILSAVGRRFGVFTVTVFLPLQVGTGVALAWHKGVTISSLADPGYGRTLGAKLVAFALVMLAAGAHGWAMGSGRQVLARALAIASLVGSLAIVLLATALPTT
;
A
#
# COMPACT_ATOMS: atom_id res chain seq x y z
N MET A 1 -21.63 10.69 17.34
CA MET A 1 -22.55 10.07 16.37
C MET A 1 -21.76 9.66 15.14
N LEU A 2 -21.99 8.47 14.57
CA LEU A 2 -21.36 8.03 13.32
C LEU A 2 -21.91 8.87 12.15
N SER A 3 -21.05 9.62 11.45
CA SER A 3 -21.44 10.35 10.24
C SER A 3 -21.03 9.57 8.98
N GLY A 4 -21.59 9.93 7.82
CA GLY A 4 -21.15 9.36 6.54
C GLY A 4 -19.64 9.53 6.32
N TRP A 5 -19.06 10.66 6.75
CA TRP A 5 -17.61 10.90 6.69
C TRP A 5 -16.80 10.03 7.65
N SER A 6 -17.36 9.64 8.79
CA SER A 6 -16.76 8.62 9.66
C SER A 6 -16.63 7.28 8.95
N VAL A 7 -17.64 6.88 8.16
CA VAL A 7 -17.61 5.64 7.37
C VAL A 7 -16.57 5.71 6.25
N VAL A 8 -16.50 6.82 5.50
CA VAL A 8 -15.48 7.01 4.46
C VAL A 8 -14.06 6.90 5.06
N ARG A 9 -13.83 7.55 6.20
CA ARG A 9 -12.54 7.46 6.92
C ARG A 9 -12.26 6.05 7.41
N PHE A 10 -13.26 5.37 7.98
CA PHE A 10 -13.13 3.99 8.43
C PHE A 10 -12.73 3.06 7.27
N LEU A 11 -13.40 3.15 6.13
CA LEU A 11 -13.07 2.37 4.94
C LEU A 11 -11.64 2.66 4.44
N HIS A 12 -11.23 3.94 4.43
CA HIS A 12 -9.86 4.32 4.07
C HIS A 12 -8.81 3.68 5.00
N VAL A 13 -9.04 3.74 6.31
CA VAL A 13 -8.10 3.21 7.30
C VAL A 13 -8.08 1.68 7.27
N VAL A 14 -9.22 1.02 7.23
CA VAL A 14 -9.30 -0.45 7.18
C VAL A 14 -8.68 -0.98 5.89
N SER A 15 -8.94 -0.36 4.74
CA SER A 15 -8.30 -0.75 3.47
C SER A 15 -6.77 -0.62 3.56
N ALA A 16 -6.26 0.49 4.10
CA ALA A 16 -4.82 0.67 4.33
C ALA A 16 -4.24 -0.38 5.30
N MET A 17 -4.94 -0.69 6.39
CA MET A 17 -4.52 -1.70 7.36
C MET A 17 -4.43 -3.08 6.73
N VAL A 18 -5.43 -3.49 5.95
CA VAL A 18 -5.43 -4.80 5.29
C VAL A 18 -4.33 -4.87 4.22
N TRP A 19 -4.09 -3.79 3.48
CA TRP A 19 -3.02 -3.72 2.50
C TRP A 19 -1.64 -3.84 3.17
N VAL A 20 -1.27 -2.87 4.01
CA VAL A 20 0.07 -2.82 4.61
C VAL A 20 0.28 -4.01 5.55
N GLY A 21 -0.75 -4.39 6.30
CA GLY A 21 -0.78 -5.60 7.10
C GLY A 21 -0.59 -6.86 6.26
N GLY A 22 -1.24 -6.96 5.10
CA GLY A 22 -1.06 -8.07 4.16
C GLY A 22 0.37 -8.18 3.64
N GLN A 23 1.00 -7.06 3.28
CA GLN A 23 2.42 -7.05 2.88
C GLN A 23 3.33 -7.54 4.02
N LEU A 24 3.08 -7.08 5.25
CA LEU A 24 3.80 -7.53 6.44
C LEU A 24 3.59 -9.02 6.68
N THR A 25 2.36 -9.50 6.75
CA THR A 25 2.04 -10.92 6.98
C THR A 25 2.67 -11.81 5.92
N ILE A 26 2.60 -11.44 4.64
CA ILE A 26 3.22 -12.21 3.56
C ILE A 26 4.74 -12.27 3.76
N SER A 27 5.38 -11.15 4.09
CA SER A 27 6.84 -11.05 4.16
C SER A 27 7.44 -11.63 5.44
N SER A 28 6.79 -11.41 6.59
CA SER A 28 7.33 -11.75 7.92
C SER A 28 6.82 -13.09 8.45
N MET A 29 5.61 -13.51 8.08
CA MET A 29 5.00 -14.74 8.59
C MET A 29 4.95 -15.84 7.53
N LEU A 30 4.33 -15.57 6.38
CA LEU A 30 4.12 -16.58 5.35
C LEU A 30 5.44 -17.01 4.67
N LEU A 31 6.23 -16.04 4.21
CA LEU A 31 7.44 -16.31 3.43
C LEU A 31 8.47 -17.17 4.18
N PRO A 32 8.78 -16.94 5.47
CA PRO A 32 9.70 -17.80 6.21
C PRO A 32 9.17 -19.23 6.37
N VAL A 33 7.88 -19.40 6.65
CA VAL A 33 7.26 -20.72 6.82
C VAL A 33 7.31 -21.52 5.51
N VAL A 34 6.94 -20.90 4.39
CA VAL A 34 6.99 -21.56 3.07
C VAL A 34 8.43 -21.93 2.71
N ARG A 35 9.40 -21.05 2.96
CA ARG A 35 10.82 -21.32 2.67
C ARG A 35 11.40 -22.45 3.51
N LYS A 36 10.95 -22.60 4.77
CA LYS A 36 11.48 -23.59 5.71
C LYS A 36 10.82 -24.96 5.57
N HIS A 37 9.50 -25.00 5.36
CA HIS A 37 8.71 -26.23 5.53
C HIS A 37 8.09 -26.80 4.25
N VAL A 38 8.03 -26.04 3.15
CA VAL A 38 7.46 -26.54 1.89
C VAL A 38 8.57 -27.12 1.02
N GLU A 39 8.27 -28.17 0.26
CA GLU A 39 9.21 -28.77 -0.70
C GLU A 39 9.67 -27.77 -1.79
N PRO A 40 10.95 -27.75 -2.18
CA PRO A 40 11.47 -26.79 -3.16
C PRO A 40 10.67 -26.67 -4.46
N ALA A 41 10.16 -27.78 -4.98
CA ALA A 41 9.35 -27.83 -6.19
C ALA A 41 8.02 -27.05 -6.06
N MET A 42 7.45 -26.98 -4.86
CA MET A 42 6.13 -26.37 -4.61
C MET A 42 6.23 -24.90 -4.16
N ARG A 43 7.37 -24.48 -3.57
CA ARG A 43 7.57 -23.12 -3.02
C ARG A 43 7.26 -22.03 -4.03
N GLY A 44 7.79 -22.15 -5.25
CA GLY A 44 7.62 -21.14 -6.30
C GLY A 44 6.16 -20.95 -6.69
N TRP A 45 5.42 -22.05 -6.82
CA TRP A 45 3.99 -22.01 -7.15
C TRP A 45 3.17 -21.36 -6.03
N ILE A 46 3.36 -21.75 -4.76
CA ILE A 46 2.62 -21.17 -3.63
C ILE A 46 2.86 -19.66 -3.53
N LEU A 47 4.13 -19.24 -3.53
CA LEU A 47 4.48 -17.82 -3.40
C LEU A 47 3.97 -16.99 -4.57
N SER A 48 4.01 -17.54 -5.79
CA SER A 48 3.45 -16.89 -6.98
C SER A 48 1.92 -16.78 -6.90
N ALA A 49 1.23 -17.84 -6.49
CA ALA A 49 -0.22 -17.86 -6.35
C ALA A 49 -0.70 -16.83 -5.31
N VAL A 50 -0.06 -16.78 -4.14
CA VAL A 50 -0.37 -15.79 -3.10
C VAL A 50 -0.06 -14.38 -3.58
N GLY A 51 1.12 -14.16 -4.15
CA GLY A 51 1.53 -12.84 -4.67
C GLY A 51 0.58 -12.33 -5.74
N ARG A 52 0.19 -13.18 -6.69
CA ARG A 52 -0.79 -12.85 -7.75
C ARG A 52 -2.17 -12.55 -7.17
N ARG A 53 -2.63 -13.33 -6.19
CA ARG A 53 -3.91 -13.07 -5.53
C ARG A 53 -3.89 -11.73 -4.80
N PHE A 54 -2.83 -11.44 -4.06
CA PHE A 54 -2.65 -10.16 -3.38
C PHE A 54 -2.55 -8.99 -4.37
N GLY A 55 -1.84 -9.16 -5.49
CA GLY A 55 -1.79 -8.18 -6.57
C GLY A 55 -3.15 -7.88 -7.19
N VAL A 56 -3.97 -8.91 -7.42
CA VAL A 56 -5.36 -8.74 -7.91
C VAL A 56 -6.18 -7.93 -6.91
N PHE A 57 -6.15 -8.26 -5.62
CA PHE A 57 -6.83 -7.47 -4.58
C PHE A 57 -6.31 -6.03 -4.50
N THR A 58 -5.01 -5.84 -4.70
CA THR A 58 -4.40 -4.51 -4.70
C THR A 58 -5.02 -3.64 -5.79
N VAL A 59 -5.09 -4.14 -7.03
CA VAL A 59 -5.61 -3.38 -8.18
C VAL A 59 -7.14 -3.24 -8.15
N THR A 60 -7.86 -4.29 -7.74
CA THR A 60 -9.33 -4.33 -7.85
C THR A 60 -10.06 -3.83 -6.60
N VAL A 61 -9.41 -3.81 -5.44
CA VAL A 61 -10.04 -3.46 -4.16
C VAL A 61 -9.27 -2.33 -3.46
N PHE A 62 -8.02 -2.55 -3.09
CA PHE A 62 -7.30 -1.61 -2.22
C PHE A 62 -7.02 -0.28 -2.90
N LEU A 63 -6.59 -0.30 -4.16
CA LEU A 63 -6.29 0.91 -4.93
C LEU A 63 -7.55 1.75 -5.18
N PRO A 64 -8.66 1.21 -5.72
CA PRO A 64 -9.92 1.96 -5.86
C PRO A 64 -10.43 2.52 -4.53
N LEU A 65 -10.42 1.71 -3.46
CA LEU A 65 -10.84 2.18 -2.15
C LEU A 65 -9.94 3.29 -1.63
N GLN A 66 -8.62 3.16 -1.72
CA GLN A 66 -7.70 4.19 -1.20
C GLN A 66 -7.74 5.49 -1.98
N VAL A 67 -7.78 5.42 -3.31
CA VAL A 67 -7.88 6.61 -4.14
C VAL A 67 -9.25 7.26 -3.96
N GLY A 68 -10.34 6.49 -4.06
CA GLY A 68 -11.69 7.01 -3.95
C GLY A 68 -11.96 7.65 -2.59
N THR A 69 -11.68 6.94 -1.50
CA THR A 69 -11.86 7.49 -0.15
C THR A 69 -10.86 8.59 0.17
N GLY A 70 -9.61 8.51 -0.30
CA GLY A 70 -8.60 9.54 -0.12
C GLY A 70 -8.98 10.87 -0.79
N VAL A 71 -9.45 10.81 -2.04
CA VAL A 71 -9.97 11.97 -2.77
C VAL A 71 -11.21 12.54 -2.09
N ALA A 72 -12.16 11.70 -1.68
CA ALA A 72 -13.35 12.15 -0.98
C ALA A 72 -13.02 12.89 0.33
N LEU A 73 -12.07 12.37 1.12
CA LEU A 73 -11.61 13.00 2.35
C LEU A 73 -10.85 14.31 2.11
N ALA A 74 -10.02 14.36 1.05
CA ALA A 74 -9.31 15.57 0.66
C ALA A 74 -10.29 16.67 0.21
N TRP A 75 -11.28 16.31 -0.62
CA TRP A 75 -12.35 17.22 -1.03
C TRP A 75 -13.12 17.73 0.18
N HIS A 76 -13.55 16.84 1.09
CA HIS A 76 -14.31 17.24 2.27
C HIS A 76 -13.55 18.26 3.16
N LYS A 77 -12.22 18.17 3.17
CA LYS A 77 -11.34 19.11 3.87
C LYS A 77 -10.99 20.38 3.06
N GLY A 78 -11.53 20.54 1.86
CA GLY A 78 -11.25 21.70 1.00
C GLY A 78 -9.83 21.71 0.42
N VAL A 79 -9.16 20.56 0.34
CA VAL A 79 -7.79 20.46 -0.20
C VAL A 79 -7.81 20.75 -1.70
N THR A 80 -6.98 21.70 -2.13
CA THR A 80 -6.70 22.00 -3.54
C THR A 80 -5.27 21.56 -3.91
N ILE A 81 -4.93 21.57 -5.20
CA ILE A 81 -3.56 21.26 -5.63
C ILE A 81 -2.55 22.25 -5.06
N SER A 82 -2.89 23.55 -4.99
CA SER A 82 -2.00 24.56 -4.39
C SER A 82 -1.77 24.31 -2.90
N SER A 83 -2.79 23.83 -2.19
CA SER A 83 -2.68 23.56 -0.75
C SER A 83 -1.65 22.49 -0.41
N LEU A 84 -1.25 21.62 -1.36
CA LEU A 84 -0.23 20.60 -1.11
C LEU A 84 1.17 21.19 -0.87
N ALA A 85 1.42 22.45 -1.25
CA ALA A 85 2.67 23.15 -0.98
C ALA A 85 2.68 23.83 0.39
N ASP A 86 1.50 24.04 1.00
CA ASP A 86 1.36 24.79 2.25
C ASP A 86 1.97 24.04 3.44
N PRO A 87 2.71 24.73 4.32
CA PRO A 87 3.25 24.11 5.53
C PRO A 87 2.17 23.47 6.40
N GLY A 88 2.52 22.39 7.11
CA GLY A 88 1.60 21.67 7.97
C GLY A 88 0.83 20.58 7.21
N TYR A 89 -0.51 20.66 7.21
CA TYR A 89 -1.37 19.60 6.67
C TYR A 89 -1.11 19.33 5.18
N GLY A 90 -1.03 20.40 4.39
CA GLY A 90 -0.82 20.35 2.95
C GLY A 90 0.43 19.59 2.53
N ARG A 91 1.59 20.02 3.04
CA ARG A 91 2.89 19.42 2.75
C ARG A 91 2.99 17.96 3.20
N THR A 92 2.46 17.61 4.37
CA THR A 92 2.43 16.22 4.83
C THR A 92 1.54 15.35 3.94
N LEU A 93 0.39 15.87 3.51
CA LEU A 93 -0.46 15.18 2.54
C LEU A 93 0.24 15.03 1.19
N GLY A 94 0.90 16.08 0.69
CA GLY A 94 1.69 16.04 -0.55
C GLY A 94 2.78 14.97 -0.50
N ALA A 95 3.55 14.91 0.59
CA ALA A 95 4.55 13.87 0.81
C ALA A 95 3.93 12.46 0.82
N LYS A 96 2.76 12.30 1.46
CA LYS A 96 2.02 11.03 1.48
C LYS A 96 1.59 10.60 0.08
N LEU A 97 1.14 11.53 -0.76
CA LEU A 97 0.73 11.25 -2.15
C LEU A 97 1.92 10.88 -3.03
N VAL A 98 3.06 11.55 -2.89
CA VAL A 98 4.31 11.19 -3.58
C VAL A 98 4.76 9.80 -3.16
N ALA A 99 4.81 9.52 -1.86
CA ALA A 99 5.16 8.20 -1.35
C ALA A 99 4.21 7.12 -1.89
N PHE A 100 2.90 7.39 -1.92
CA PHE A 100 1.90 6.50 -2.53
C PHE A 100 2.19 6.22 -4.00
N ALA A 101 2.46 7.24 -4.80
CA ALA A 101 2.80 7.08 -6.22
C ALA A 101 4.06 6.22 -6.41
N LEU A 102 5.13 6.48 -5.63
CA LEU A 102 6.36 5.69 -5.68
C LEU A 102 6.13 4.23 -5.29
N VAL A 103 5.30 3.97 -4.27
CA VAL A 103 4.92 2.60 -3.88
C VAL A 103 4.14 1.91 -4.99
N MET A 104 3.26 2.62 -5.71
CA MET A 104 2.50 2.04 -6.84
C MET A 104 3.43 1.64 -7.98
N LEU A 105 4.38 2.52 -8.32
CA LEU A 105 5.41 2.23 -9.31
C LEU A 105 6.26 1.02 -8.90
N ALA A 106 6.72 0.97 -7.64
CA ALA A 106 7.50 -0.15 -7.12
C ALA A 106 6.69 -1.47 -7.12
N ALA A 107 5.41 -1.43 -6.74
CA ALA A 107 4.54 -2.61 -6.73
C ALA A 107 4.25 -3.14 -8.14
N GLY A 108 3.98 -2.25 -9.10
CA GLY A 108 3.80 -2.62 -10.51
C GLY A 108 5.08 -3.20 -11.10
N ALA A 109 6.22 -2.54 -10.87
CA ALA A 109 7.53 -3.01 -11.30
C ALA A 109 7.91 -4.35 -10.65
N HIS A 110 7.52 -4.59 -9.39
CA HIS A 110 7.70 -5.88 -8.71
C HIS A 110 6.96 -6.99 -9.45
N GLY A 111 5.67 -6.78 -9.78
CA GLY A 111 4.86 -7.75 -10.52
C GLY A 111 5.47 -8.08 -11.90
N TRP A 112 5.94 -7.06 -12.62
CA TRP A 112 6.65 -7.25 -13.88
C TRP A 112 7.97 -8.02 -13.71
N ALA A 113 8.82 -7.62 -12.75
CA ALA A 113 10.11 -8.26 -12.51
C ALA A 113 9.95 -9.75 -12.12
N MET A 114 8.91 -10.07 -11.35
CA MET A 114 8.53 -11.45 -11.05
C MET A 114 8.17 -12.24 -12.32
N GLY A 115 7.37 -11.66 -13.22
CA GLY A 115 6.99 -12.29 -14.49
C GLY A 115 8.17 -12.46 -15.46
N SER A 116 9.16 -11.57 -15.42
CA SER A 116 10.38 -11.65 -16.23
C SER A 116 11.53 -12.47 -15.62
N GLY A 117 11.29 -13.18 -14.50
CA GLY A 117 12.31 -14.00 -13.83
C GLY A 117 13.44 -13.22 -13.14
N ARG A 118 13.31 -11.89 -12.98
CA ARG A 118 14.33 -11.01 -12.38
C ARG A 118 14.23 -11.00 -10.86
N GLN A 119 14.59 -12.11 -10.23
CA GLN A 119 14.34 -12.34 -8.79
C GLN A 119 14.98 -11.29 -7.85
N VAL A 120 16.20 -10.83 -8.14
CA VAL A 120 16.89 -9.84 -7.29
C VAL A 120 16.15 -8.50 -7.33
N LEU A 121 15.80 -8.03 -8.52
CA LEU A 121 15.02 -6.80 -8.71
C LEU A 121 13.64 -6.91 -8.07
N ALA A 122 12.95 -8.03 -8.28
CA ALA A 122 11.63 -8.26 -7.67
C ALA A 122 11.68 -8.18 -6.14
N ARG A 123 12.72 -8.73 -5.50
CA ARG A 123 12.90 -8.63 -4.04
C ARG A 123 13.15 -7.20 -3.60
N ALA A 124 14.04 -6.47 -4.28
CA ALA A 124 14.32 -5.08 -3.95
C ALA A 124 13.07 -4.20 -4.04
N LEU A 125 12.27 -4.37 -5.10
CA LEU A 125 11.02 -3.64 -5.30
C LEU A 125 9.94 -4.01 -4.28
N ALA A 126 9.85 -5.28 -3.86
CA ALA A 126 8.95 -5.71 -2.80
C ALA A 126 9.30 -5.04 -1.46
N ILE A 127 10.59 -5.02 -1.10
CA ILE A 127 11.07 -4.36 0.12
C ILE A 127 10.81 -2.86 0.04
N ALA A 128 11.14 -2.22 -1.09
CA ALA A 128 10.89 -0.79 -1.30
C ALA A 128 9.40 -0.45 -1.18
N SER A 129 8.53 -1.27 -1.78
CA SER A 129 7.08 -1.11 -1.67
C SER A 129 6.58 -1.24 -0.22
N LEU A 130 7.08 -2.23 0.54
CA LEU A 130 6.73 -2.40 1.95
C LEU A 130 7.20 -1.22 2.81
N VAL A 131 8.48 -0.83 2.70
CA VAL A 131 9.03 0.31 3.45
C VAL A 131 8.30 1.61 3.10
N GLY A 132 8.05 1.85 1.81
CA GLY A 132 7.27 3.00 1.37
C GLY A 132 5.84 2.98 1.90
N SER A 133 5.22 1.80 1.98
CA SER A 133 3.87 1.64 2.54
C SER A 133 3.83 1.96 4.04
N LEU A 134 4.85 1.55 4.80
CA LEU A 134 5.02 1.95 6.20
C LEU A 134 5.23 3.47 6.34
N ALA A 135 6.01 4.08 5.45
CA ALA A 135 6.18 5.53 5.42
C ALA A 135 4.86 6.27 5.13
N ILE A 136 4.01 5.74 4.25
CA ILE A 136 2.65 6.29 4.01
C ILE A 136 1.81 6.25 5.28
N VAL A 137 1.87 5.15 6.05
CA VAL A 137 1.16 5.04 7.33
C VAL A 137 1.71 6.04 8.34
N LEU A 138 3.04 6.16 8.46
CA LEU A 138 3.68 7.16 9.31
C LEU A 138 3.23 8.59 8.96
N LEU A 139 3.26 8.95 7.67
CA LEU A 139 2.81 10.26 7.19
C LEU A 139 1.31 10.47 7.46
N ALA A 140 0.50 9.42 7.34
CA ALA A 140 -0.92 9.49 7.68
C ALA A 140 -1.15 9.76 9.17
N THR A 141 -0.36 9.16 10.05
CA THR A 141 -0.42 9.41 11.50
C THR A 141 0.13 10.77 11.90
N ALA A 142 1.01 11.35 11.09
CA ALA A 142 1.60 12.67 11.29
C ALA A 142 0.75 13.82 10.71
N LEU A 143 -0.40 13.52 10.07
CA LEU A 143 -1.30 14.57 9.59
C LEU A 143 -1.84 15.36 10.78
N PRO A 144 -1.67 16.70 10.81
CA PRO A 144 -2.18 17.53 11.90
C PRO A 144 -3.69 17.32 12.11
N THR A 145 -4.09 17.14 13.37
CA THR A 145 -5.49 17.18 13.78
C THR A 145 -5.92 18.65 13.84
N THR A 146 -6.58 19.10 12.78
CA THR A 146 -7.32 20.37 12.75
C THR A 146 -8.67 20.20 13.41
#